data_AF-A0A537PPV3-F1
#
_entry.id   AF-A0A537PPV3-F1
#
_cell.length_a   1.000
_cell.length_b   1.000
_cell.length_c   1.000
_cell.angle_alpha   90.00
_cell.angle_beta   90.00
_cell.angle_gamma   90.00
#
_symmetry.space_group_name_H-M   'P 1'
#
loop_
_entity.id
_entity.type
_entity.pdbx_description
1 polymer ?
#
loop_
_entity_poly.entity_id
_entity_poly.type
_entity_poly.pdbx_seq_one_letter_code
_entity_poly.pdbx_strand_id
1 'polypeptide(L)'
;MKLLDSPKAPSRRMLLQYALGAGALFADPLIALAAAPPGFDQWRANFRKHALAKGISEATWTRVMGRIEPDMSVFPQMVAQPEFSEQIWQYINRRVSDWRIIAGKKALQKNEPLFARIEKDFGVERGTLLALWGVESAYGDPQVQQNHMHPVFPSLAALAWNAPRRRAYWESELINALRIVDRGWSSPEEMRGSWAGAMGHTQWMPEVWLNVGFDYDGDGRVSPFGKPDDALGSTAKFLVNRGKYHRGEHWGYEVSGASGSARGNRTYAAWSSAGVSRADGQPFPQPNASAQLWVPVPDGPAFLLGPNFYAVRSYNPSMNYALAICHLGDRILGAPPFIQPFPGSERALTLAEVQEMQLRLTKAGFDTGGTDGRVGNDTMKAIRDYQVKMGLEPADGYGGLKVLARLRQGS
;
A
#
# COMPACT_ATOMS: atom_id res chain seq x y z
N MET A 1 -72.42 20.55 -22.23
CA MET A 1 -71.66 21.54 -23.03
C MET A 1 -70.48 20.79 -23.66
N LYS A 2 -70.55 20.56 -24.99
CA LYS A 2 -69.54 20.06 -25.95
C LYS A 2 -68.69 18.83 -25.51
N LEU A 3 -69.12 17.61 -25.85
CA LEU A 3 -68.84 16.81 -27.09
C LEU A 3 -67.44 16.14 -27.05
N LEU A 4 -67.36 14.83 -26.75
CA LEU A 4 -67.22 13.67 -27.68
C LEU A 4 -65.73 13.32 -27.91
N ASP A 5 -65.22 12.08 -27.97
CA ASP A 5 -65.77 10.80 -28.43
C ASP A 5 -65.02 9.59 -27.83
N SER A 6 -65.73 8.47 -27.65
CA SER A 6 -65.17 7.11 -27.74
C SER A 6 -65.24 6.65 -29.20
N PRO A 7 -64.34 5.76 -29.68
CA PRO A 7 -64.86 4.53 -30.31
C PRO A 7 -63.97 3.30 -30.04
N LYS A 8 -64.54 2.15 -29.67
CA LYS A 8 -65.05 1.08 -30.58
C LYS A 8 -63.98 0.49 -31.52
N ALA A 9 -63.76 -0.81 -31.34
CA ALA A 9 -63.04 -1.67 -32.27
C ALA A 9 -63.71 -1.71 -33.66
N PRO A 10 -62.91 -1.92 -34.73
CA PRO A 10 -63.42 -2.52 -35.95
C PRO A 10 -62.68 -3.81 -36.34
N SER A 11 -63.47 -4.70 -36.93
CA SER A 11 -63.17 -6.00 -37.51
C SER A 11 -62.64 -5.93 -38.95
N ARG A 12 -61.93 -7.00 -39.34
CA ARG A 12 -61.83 -7.61 -40.68
C ARG A 12 -61.79 -6.68 -41.90
N ARG A 13 -60.59 -6.27 -42.31
CA ARG A 13 -60.12 -6.28 -43.71
C ARG A 13 -58.64 -5.89 -43.78
N MET A 14 -57.78 -6.91 -43.94
CA MET A 14 -56.63 -6.97 -44.86
C MET A 14 -55.72 -8.14 -44.43
N LEU A 15 -55.98 -9.30 -45.02
CA LEU A 15 -55.12 -10.47 -45.02
C LEU A 15 -54.94 -10.87 -46.47
N LEU A 16 -53.71 -10.70 -46.97
CA LEU A 16 -53.09 -11.26 -48.17
C LEU A 16 -51.77 -10.49 -48.28
N GLN A 17 -50.58 -11.04 -48.44
CA GLN A 17 -50.04 -12.40 -48.51
C GLN A 17 -48.52 -12.16 -48.54
N TYR A 18 -47.72 -12.97 -47.85
CA TYR A 18 -46.50 -13.62 -48.38
C TYR A 18 -45.80 -14.34 -47.23
N ALA A 19 -45.98 -15.66 -47.21
CA ALA A 19 -45.04 -16.58 -46.61
C ALA A 19 -43.87 -16.77 -47.59
N LEU A 20 -42.64 -16.77 -47.09
CA LEU A 20 -41.51 -17.59 -47.54
C LEU A 20 -40.38 -17.42 -46.51
N GLY A 21 -39.84 -18.54 -46.05
CA GLY A 21 -39.16 -18.65 -44.76
C GLY A 21 -37.67 -18.30 -44.74
N ALA A 22 -37.13 -18.31 -43.53
CA ALA A 22 -35.75 -18.65 -43.20
C ALA A 22 -35.68 -18.88 -41.69
N GLY A 23 -35.10 -20.00 -41.27
CA GLY A 23 -34.84 -20.26 -39.86
C GLY A 23 -33.91 -19.21 -39.28
N ALA A 24 -34.38 -18.43 -38.31
CA ALA A 24 -33.51 -17.62 -37.49
C ALA A 24 -32.86 -18.53 -36.45
N LEU A 25 -31.61 -18.89 -36.71
CA LEU A 25 -30.68 -19.36 -35.69
C LEU A 25 -30.68 -18.35 -34.55
N PHE A 26 -31.04 -18.78 -33.34
CA PHE A 26 -30.71 -18.07 -32.12
C PHE A 26 -29.18 -18.12 -31.98
N ALA A 27 -28.49 -17.14 -32.58
CA ALA A 27 -27.12 -16.85 -32.24
C ALA A 27 -27.14 -16.10 -30.91
N ASP A 28 -26.88 -16.81 -29.82
CA ASP A 28 -26.41 -16.17 -28.60
C ASP A 28 -25.23 -15.26 -28.98
N PRO A 29 -25.22 -13.97 -28.57
CA PRO A 29 -24.02 -13.17 -28.73
C PRO A 29 -22.95 -13.79 -27.85
N LEU A 30 -22.06 -14.59 -28.47
CA LEU A 30 -20.77 -14.91 -27.91
C LEU A 30 -20.12 -13.57 -27.58
N ILE A 31 -20.08 -13.22 -26.29
CA ILE A 31 -19.18 -12.22 -25.78
C ILE A 31 -17.80 -12.72 -26.18
N ALA A 32 -17.22 -12.14 -27.24
CA ALA A 32 -15.88 -12.44 -27.64
C ALA A 32 -14.98 -12.09 -26.45
N LEU A 33 -14.44 -13.11 -25.78
CA LEU A 33 -13.35 -12.88 -24.84
C LEU A 33 -12.28 -12.13 -25.63
N ALA A 34 -11.90 -10.95 -25.14
CA ALA A 34 -10.81 -10.19 -25.73
C ALA A 34 -9.58 -11.11 -25.78
N ALA A 35 -9.10 -11.38 -26.99
CA ALA A 35 -7.95 -12.26 -27.18
C ALA A 35 -6.71 -11.63 -26.53
N ALA A 36 -5.83 -12.49 -25.99
CA ALA A 36 -4.55 -12.07 -25.45
C ALA A 36 -3.77 -11.19 -26.44
N PRO A 37 -3.01 -10.19 -25.94
CA PRO A 37 -2.11 -9.43 -26.79
C PRO A 37 -1.19 -10.35 -27.60
N PRO A 38 -0.88 -10.01 -28.88
CA PRO A 38 0.00 -10.83 -29.70
C PRO A 38 1.31 -11.19 -28.99
N GLY A 39 1.64 -12.48 -28.99
CA GLY A 39 2.85 -13.02 -28.37
C GLY A 39 2.70 -13.46 -26.91
N PHE A 40 1.63 -13.10 -26.19
CA PHE A 40 1.41 -13.56 -24.82
C PHE A 40 1.20 -15.08 -24.76
N ASP A 41 0.38 -15.65 -25.64
CA ASP A 41 0.13 -17.09 -25.68
C ASP A 41 1.40 -17.91 -25.95
N GLN A 42 2.26 -17.42 -26.84
CA GLN A 42 3.55 -18.04 -27.12
C GLN A 42 4.48 -17.98 -25.90
N TRP A 43 4.54 -16.83 -25.22
CA TRP A 43 5.28 -16.69 -23.97
C TRP A 43 4.73 -17.65 -22.91
N ARG A 44 3.42 -17.71 -22.71
CA ARG A 44 2.75 -18.57 -21.73
C ARG A 44 3.07 -20.04 -21.98
N ALA A 45 3.02 -20.50 -23.23
CA ALA A 45 3.38 -21.86 -23.60
C ALA A 45 4.85 -22.20 -23.34
N ASN A 46 5.77 -21.25 -23.57
CA ASN A 46 7.18 -21.41 -23.26
C ASN A 46 7.44 -21.39 -21.75
N PHE A 47 6.81 -20.46 -21.03
CA PHE A 47 6.91 -20.31 -19.59
C PHE A 47 6.38 -21.54 -18.84
N ARG A 48 5.36 -22.23 -19.38
CA ARG A 48 4.86 -23.51 -18.86
C ARG A 48 5.99 -24.51 -18.60
N LYS A 49 6.89 -24.70 -19.57
CA LYS A 49 8.02 -25.64 -19.43
C LYS A 49 8.90 -25.27 -18.24
N HIS A 50 9.13 -23.98 -18.04
CA HIS A 50 9.89 -23.46 -16.91
C HIS A 50 9.17 -23.68 -15.57
N ALA A 51 7.87 -23.35 -15.50
CA ALA A 51 7.06 -23.51 -14.29
C ALA A 51 6.98 -24.98 -13.84
N LEU A 52 6.73 -25.91 -14.76
CA LEU A 52 6.69 -27.35 -14.46
C LEU A 52 8.06 -27.86 -13.99
N ALA A 53 9.16 -27.42 -14.63
CA ALA A 53 10.53 -27.76 -14.19
C ALA A 53 10.86 -27.19 -12.79
N LYS A 54 10.13 -26.16 -12.32
CA LYS A 54 10.22 -25.60 -10.97
C LYS A 54 9.27 -26.27 -9.96
N GLY A 55 8.61 -27.35 -10.36
CA GLY A 55 7.79 -28.20 -9.50
C GLY A 55 6.32 -27.81 -9.39
N ILE A 56 5.82 -26.90 -10.24
CA ILE A 56 4.39 -26.60 -10.29
C ILE A 56 3.63 -27.79 -10.89
N SER A 57 2.54 -28.22 -10.25
CA SER A 57 1.71 -29.30 -10.81
C SER A 57 0.99 -28.90 -12.10
N GLU A 58 0.73 -29.88 -12.96
CA GLU A 58 -0.07 -29.69 -14.18
C GLU A 58 -1.49 -29.22 -13.88
N ALA A 59 -2.06 -29.72 -12.78
CA ALA A 59 -3.39 -29.32 -12.32
C ALA A 59 -3.42 -27.83 -11.93
N THR A 60 -2.44 -27.36 -11.16
CA THR A 60 -2.34 -25.94 -10.80
C THR A 60 -2.04 -25.08 -12.01
N TRP A 61 -1.11 -25.49 -12.90
CA TRP A 61 -0.87 -24.74 -14.13
C TRP A 61 -2.15 -24.58 -14.97
N THR A 62 -2.88 -25.67 -15.19
CA THR A 62 -4.11 -25.65 -15.98
C THR A 62 -5.18 -24.77 -15.34
N ARG A 63 -5.38 -24.90 -14.03
CA ARG A 63 -6.35 -24.11 -13.25
C ARG A 63 -6.05 -22.62 -13.30
N VAL A 64 -4.78 -22.22 -13.16
CA VAL A 64 -4.42 -20.81 -12.98
C VAL A 64 -4.02 -20.14 -14.29
N MET A 65 -3.17 -20.78 -15.08
CA MET A 65 -2.56 -20.19 -16.28
C MET A 65 -3.25 -20.62 -17.56
N GLY A 66 -4.06 -21.69 -17.57
CA GLY A 66 -4.58 -22.30 -18.81
C GLY A 66 -5.36 -21.35 -19.72
N ARG A 67 -6.09 -20.38 -19.14
CA ARG A 67 -6.86 -19.36 -19.88
C ARG A 67 -6.62 -17.94 -19.34
N ILE A 68 -5.49 -17.74 -18.67
CA ILE A 68 -5.19 -16.43 -18.09
C ILE A 68 -4.96 -15.40 -19.19
N GLU A 69 -5.44 -14.19 -18.96
CA GLU A 69 -5.16 -13.00 -19.76
C GLU A 69 -4.29 -12.03 -18.95
N PRO A 70 -3.28 -11.37 -19.55
CA PRO A 70 -2.42 -10.44 -18.83
C PRO A 70 -3.18 -9.14 -18.51
N ASP A 71 -3.06 -8.66 -17.27
CA ASP A 71 -3.59 -7.35 -16.89
C ASP A 71 -2.65 -6.24 -17.38
N MET A 72 -2.99 -5.62 -18.51
CA MET A 72 -2.18 -4.55 -19.11
C MET A 72 -2.28 -3.22 -18.33
N SER A 73 -3.24 -3.07 -17.41
CA SER A 73 -3.40 -1.85 -16.60
C SER A 73 -2.28 -1.65 -15.58
N VAL A 74 -1.43 -2.66 -15.36
CA VAL A 74 -0.27 -2.59 -14.47
C VAL A 74 0.86 -1.69 -15.00
N PHE A 75 1.02 -1.58 -16.33
CA PHE A 75 2.14 -0.85 -16.91
C PHE A 75 2.07 0.68 -16.70
N PRO A 76 0.91 1.34 -16.83
CA PRO A 76 0.78 2.74 -16.42
C PRO A 76 1.20 3.01 -14.96
N GLN A 77 0.88 2.10 -14.03
CA GLN A 77 1.20 2.25 -12.60
C GLN A 77 2.70 2.10 -12.30
N MET A 78 3.42 1.36 -13.15
CA MET A 78 4.87 1.25 -13.08
C MET A 78 5.58 2.55 -13.50
N VAL A 79 4.96 3.35 -14.39
CA VAL A 79 5.51 4.63 -14.86
C VAL A 79 5.10 5.80 -13.95
N ALA A 80 3.88 5.76 -13.41
CA ALA A 80 3.36 6.76 -12.49
C ALA A 80 3.83 6.49 -11.06
N GLN A 81 4.90 7.16 -10.64
CA GLN A 81 5.39 7.11 -9.25
C GLN A 81 5.50 8.54 -8.69
N PRO A 82 4.38 9.15 -8.24
CA PRO A 82 4.33 10.54 -7.80
C PRO A 82 5.22 10.84 -6.59
N GLU A 83 5.58 9.82 -5.80
CA GLU A 83 6.33 9.97 -4.55
C GLU A 83 7.80 10.37 -4.77
N PHE A 84 8.36 10.23 -5.97
CA PHE A 84 9.78 10.53 -6.22
C PHE A 84 10.12 12.04 -6.23
N SER A 85 9.14 12.93 -6.15
CA SER A 85 9.34 14.39 -6.06
C SER A 85 9.05 14.99 -4.69
N GLU A 86 8.66 14.21 -3.68
CA GLU A 86 8.36 14.74 -2.34
C GLU A 86 9.64 15.07 -1.57
N GLN A 87 9.65 16.22 -0.90
CA GLN A 87 10.60 16.50 0.18
C GLN A 87 10.33 15.53 1.35
N ILE A 88 11.36 15.22 2.15
CA ILE A 88 11.22 14.26 3.25
C ILE A 88 10.07 14.61 4.21
N TRP A 89 9.90 15.90 4.55
CA TRP A 89 8.85 16.32 5.46
C TRP A 89 7.44 16.17 4.86
N GLN A 90 7.29 16.31 3.54
CA GLN A 90 6.03 16.07 2.82
C GLN A 90 5.67 14.58 2.89
N TYR A 91 6.66 13.72 2.61
CA TYR A 91 6.52 12.26 2.71
C TYR A 91 6.13 11.83 4.13
N ILE A 92 6.82 12.34 5.15
CA ILE A 92 6.51 12.07 6.57
C ILE A 92 5.10 12.57 6.90
N ASN A 93 4.74 13.81 6.60
CA ASN A 93 3.40 14.33 6.91
C ASN A 93 2.27 13.53 6.24
N ARG A 94 2.46 13.11 4.98
CA ARG A 94 1.46 12.30 4.26
C ARG A 94 1.30 10.91 4.86
N ARG A 95 2.40 10.29 5.30
CA ARG A 95 2.39 8.94 5.91
C ARG A 95 1.95 8.98 7.37
N VAL A 96 2.35 9.99 8.12
CA VAL A 96 2.03 10.20 9.55
C VAL A 96 0.85 11.17 9.71
N SER A 97 -0.24 10.87 9.01
CA SER A 97 -1.45 11.71 9.01
C SER A 97 -2.35 11.45 10.22
N ASP A 98 -3.14 12.46 10.59
CA ASP A 98 -4.15 12.34 11.66
C ASP A 98 -5.11 11.17 11.42
N TRP A 99 -5.52 10.96 10.16
CA TRP A 99 -6.34 9.81 9.79
C TRP A 99 -5.68 8.49 10.20
N ARG A 100 -4.40 8.28 9.85
CA ARG A 100 -3.68 7.04 10.20
C ARG A 100 -3.50 6.90 11.69
N ILE A 101 -3.20 7.98 12.40
CA ILE A 101 -3.04 7.96 13.86
C ILE A 101 -4.36 7.54 14.54
N ILE A 102 -5.48 8.17 14.16
CA ILE A 102 -6.81 7.87 14.72
C ILE A 102 -7.23 6.44 14.39
N ALA A 103 -7.09 6.02 13.14
CA ALA A 103 -7.44 4.67 12.70
C ALA A 103 -6.53 3.62 13.36
N GLY A 104 -5.24 3.91 13.54
CA GLY A 104 -4.28 3.03 14.21
C GLY A 104 -4.61 2.80 15.68
N LYS A 105 -5.02 3.86 16.40
CA LYS A 105 -5.51 3.73 17.78
C LYS A 105 -6.74 2.83 17.88
N LYS A 106 -7.68 2.96 16.94
CA LYS A 106 -8.86 2.08 16.85
C LYS A 106 -8.48 0.64 16.50
N ALA A 107 -7.54 0.46 15.57
CA ALA A 107 -7.04 -0.86 15.18
C ALA A 107 -6.33 -1.56 16.34
N LEU A 108 -5.54 -0.84 17.13
CA LEU A 108 -4.94 -1.34 18.36
C LEU A 108 -6.02 -1.76 19.36
N GLN A 109 -6.96 -0.88 19.68
CA GLN A 109 -8.05 -1.20 20.63
C GLN A 109 -8.83 -2.45 20.22
N LYS A 110 -9.13 -2.62 18.93
CA LYS A 110 -9.85 -3.79 18.40
C LYS A 110 -9.04 -5.08 18.50
N ASN A 111 -7.72 -5.00 18.36
CA ASN A 111 -6.83 -6.16 18.23
C ASN A 111 -5.82 -6.24 19.41
N GLU A 112 -6.14 -5.63 20.54
CA GLU A 112 -5.22 -5.53 21.69
C GLU A 112 -4.70 -6.89 22.15
N PRO A 113 -5.53 -7.96 22.27
CA PRO A 113 -5.01 -9.28 22.61
C PRO A 113 -4.01 -9.82 21.59
N LEU A 114 -4.24 -9.59 20.29
CA LEU A 114 -3.34 -10.02 19.24
C LEU A 114 -1.98 -9.31 19.35
N PHE A 115 -1.98 -7.98 19.47
CA PHE A 115 -0.74 -7.23 19.61
C PHE A 115 0.03 -7.60 20.88
N ALA A 116 -0.66 -7.81 22.00
CA ALA A 116 -0.03 -8.26 23.25
C ALA A 116 0.64 -9.63 23.09
N ARG A 117 0.01 -10.59 22.39
CA ARG A 117 0.64 -11.89 22.08
C ARG A 117 1.86 -11.71 21.18
N ILE A 118 1.75 -10.96 20.08
CA ILE A 118 2.86 -10.77 19.14
C ILE A 118 4.07 -10.13 19.84
N GLU A 119 3.84 -9.10 20.64
CA GLU A 119 4.89 -8.42 21.40
C GLU A 119 5.58 -9.38 22.38
N LYS A 120 4.81 -10.23 23.07
CA LYS A 120 5.36 -11.30 23.92
C LYS A 120 6.19 -12.30 23.11
N ASP A 121 5.66 -12.80 22.00
CA ASP A 121 6.23 -13.91 21.24
C ASP A 121 7.47 -13.51 20.44
N PHE A 122 7.49 -12.27 19.93
CA PHE A 122 8.55 -11.78 19.02
C PHE A 122 9.37 -10.62 19.58
N GLY A 123 8.85 -9.87 20.56
CA GLY A 123 9.52 -8.68 21.10
C GLY A 123 9.51 -7.47 20.17
N VAL A 124 8.70 -7.50 19.11
CA VAL A 124 8.53 -6.37 18.18
C VAL A 124 7.53 -5.39 18.77
N GLU A 125 7.91 -4.12 18.84
CA GLU A 125 7.04 -3.06 19.34
C GLU A 125 5.71 -3.01 18.57
N ARG A 126 4.59 -3.02 19.29
CA ARG A 126 3.24 -2.93 18.69
C ARG A 126 3.07 -1.72 17.78
N GLY A 127 3.72 -0.59 18.11
CA GLY A 127 3.70 0.64 17.32
C GLY A 127 4.27 0.43 15.92
N THR A 128 5.40 -0.28 15.81
CA THR A 128 6.01 -0.64 14.53
C THR A 128 5.05 -1.44 13.64
N LEU A 129 4.39 -2.47 14.20
CA LEU A 129 3.47 -3.33 13.46
C LEU A 129 2.18 -2.59 13.06
N LEU A 130 1.63 -1.75 13.94
CA LEU A 130 0.48 -0.90 13.63
C LEU A 130 0.81 0.05 12.48
N ALA A 131 1.97 0.69 12.52
CA ALA A 131 2.38 1.62 11.48
C ALA A 131 2.57 0.93 10.13
N LEU A 132 3.22 -0.25 10.10
CA LEU A 132 3.30 -1.07 8.89
C LEU A 132 1.90 -1.41 8.36
N TRP A 133 1.02 -1.91 9.23
CA TRP A 133 -0.35 -2.28 8.82
C TRP A 133 -1.14 -1.09 8.26
N GLY A 134 -1.01 0.09 8.87
CA GLY A 134 -1.67 1.31 8.45
C GLY A 134 -1.12 1.90 7.14
N VAL A 135 0.19 1.80 6.92
CA VAL A 135 0.86 2.29 5.71
C VAL A 135 0.66 1.36 4.52
N GLU A 136 0.70 0.05 4.75
CA GLU A 136 0.62 -0.97 3.68
C GLU A 136 -0.81 -1.20 3.20
N SER A 137 -1.81 -1.22 4.10
CA SER A 137 -3.17 -1.61 3.72
C SER A 137 -4.29 -0.84 4.41
N ALA A 138 -3.98 0.30 5.02
CA ALA A 138 -4.98 1.07 5.77
C ALA A 138 -5.67 0.20 6.86
N TYR A 139 -4.88 -0.62 7.56
CA TYR A 139 -5.35 -1.56 8.58
C TYR A 139 -6.30 -2.65 8.04
N GLY A 140 -6.14 -3.04 6.78
CA GLY A 140 -7.00 -4.02 6.12
C GLY A 140 -8.39 -3.50 5.77
N ASP A 141 -8.55 -2.20 5.55
CA ASP A 141 -9.82 -1.60 5.15
C ASP A 141 -10.37 -2.29 3.88
N PRO A 142 -11.56 -2.94 3.95
CA PRO A 142 -12.11 -3.68 2.82
C PRO A 142 -12.38 -2.82 1.59
N GLN A 143 -12.75 -1.54 1.76
CA GLN A 143 -13.00 -0.63 0.65
C GLN A 143 -11.70 -0.24 -0.04
N VAL A 144 -10.62 -0.02 0.74
CA VAL A 144 -9.28 0.23 0.17
C VAL A 144 -8.82 -0.99 -0.62
N GLN A 145 -8.98 -2.18 -0.04
CA GLN A 145 -8.65 -3.43 -0.71
C GLN A 145 -9.49 -3.63 -1.98
N GLN A 146 -10.79 -3.34 -1.96
CA GLN A 146 -11.63 -3.49 -3.15
C GLN A 146 -11.21 -2.55 -4.28
N ASN A 147 -10.95 -1.28 -3.97
CA ASN A 147 -10.71 -0.24 -4.98
C ASN A 147 -9.29 -0.28 -5.59
N HIS A 148 -8.31 -0.84 -4.89
CA HIS A 148 -6.89 -0.75 -5.29
C HIS A 148 -6.22 -2.10 -5.53
N MET A 149 -6.95 -3.21 -5.39
CA MET A 149 -6.40 -4.53 -5.65
C MET A 149 -6.73 -5.03 -7.06
N HIS A 150 -5.74 -5.68 -7.65
CA HIS A 150 -5.79 -6.43 -8.88
C HIS A 150 -5.75 -7.94 -8.57
N PRO A 151 -6.32 -8.79 -9.45
CA PRO A 151 -6.04 -10.22 -9.43
C PRO A 151 -4.53 -10.47 -9.62
N VAL A 152 -3.89 -11.14 -8.66
CA VAL A 152 -2.42 -11.25 -8.61
C VAL A 152 -1.85 -11.97 -9.83
N PHE A 153 -2.51 -13.03 -10.29
CA PHE A 153 -2.02 -13.83 -11.41
C PHE A 153 -2.01 -13.07 -12.74
N PRO A 154 -3.10 -12.41 -13.19
CA PRO A 154 -3.07 -11.54 -14.37
C PRO A 154 -2.01 -10.45 -14.30
N SER A 155 -1.83 -9.82 -13.14
CA SER A 155 -0.82 -8.78 -12.94
C SER A 155 0.61 -9.30 -13.05
N LEU A 156 0.94 -10.38 -12.32
CA LEU A 156 2.28 -10.98 -12.39
C LEU A 156 2.56 -11.61 -13.75
N ALA A 157 1.56 -12.16 -14.44
CA ALA A 157 1.71 -12.67 -15.81
C ALA A 157 2.05 -11.54 -16.80
N ALA A 158 1.38 -10.39 -16.70
CA ALA A 158 1.71 -9.22 -17.52
C ALA A 158 3.15 -8.75 -17.27
N LEU A 159 3.56 -8.62 -16.00
CA LEU A 159 4.89 -8.15 -15.62
C LEU A 159 5.99 -9.15 -15.99
N ALA A 160 5.77 -10.45 -15.80
CA ALA A 160 6.70 -11.50 -16.19
C ALA A 160 6.88 -11.54 -17.72
N TRP A 161 5.80 -11.36 -18.47
CA TRP A 161 5.82 -11.32 -19.93
C TRP A 161 6.57 -10.11 -20.47
N ASN A 162 6.21 -8.89 -20.04
CA ASN A 162 6.55 -7.67 -20.77
C ASN A 162 7.00 -6.49 -19.91
N ALA A 163 7.37 -6.68 -18.64
CA ALA A 163 8.00 -5.59 -17.89
C ALA A 163 9.35 -5.19 -18.55
N PRO A 164 9.63 -3.89 -18.71
CA PRO A 164 10.87 -3.40 -19.32
C PRO A 164 12.10 -3.69 -18.47
N ARG A 165 11.91 -3.97 -17.18
CA ARG A 165 12.97 -4.30 -16.21
C ARG A 165 12.50 -5.43 -15.31
N ARG A 166 13.45 -6.15 -14.72
CA ARG A 166 13.20 -7.17 -13.68
C ARG A 166 12.31 -8.35 -14.10
N ARG A 167 12.24 -8.71 -15.40
CA ARG A 167 11.43 -9.86 -15.87
C ARG A 167 11.69 -11.16 -15.10
N ALA A 168 12.95 -11.52 -14.87
CA ALA A 168 13.31 -12.73 -14.10
C ALA A 168 12.78 -12.70 -12.64
N TYR A 169 12.69 -11.52 -12.03
CA TYR A 169 12.09 -11.37 -10.71
C TYR A 169 10.57 -11.60 -10.79
N TRP A 170 9.88 -10.99 -11.76
CA TRP A 170 8.44 -11.18 -11.94
C TRP A 170 8.07 -12.63 -12.28
N GLU A 171 8.86 -13.29 -13.13
CA GLU A 171 8.74 -14.73 -13.39
C GLU A 171 8.89 -15.57 -12.11
N SER A 172 9.83 -15.20 -11.25
CA SER A 172 10.04 -15.87 -9.95
C SER A 172 8.83 -15.66 -9.02
N GLU A 173 8.29 -14.45 -8.93
CA GLU A 173 7.10 -14.15 -8.13
C GLU A 173 5.86 -14.86 -8.67
N LEU A 174 5.70 -14.97 -10.00
CA LEU A 174 4.61 -15.74 -10.60
C LEU A 174 4.70 -17.23 -10.26
N ILE A 175 5.91 -17.82 -10.30
CA ILE A 175 6.13 -19.20 -9.86
C ILE A 175 5.83 -19.37 -8.37
N ASN A 176 6.25 -18.41 -7.54
CA ASN A 176 5.96 -18.43 -6.11
C ASN A 176 4.44 -18.34 -5.85
N ALA A 177 3.72 -17.50 -6.57
CA ALA A 177 2.25 -17.43 -6.49
C ALA A 177 1.60 -18.77 -6.86
N LEU A 178 2.08 -19.42 -7.94
CA LEU A 178 1.60 -20.74 -8.33
C LEU A 178 1.87 -21.79 -7.23
N ARG A 179 3.03 -21.75 -6.57
CA ARG A 179 3.35 -22.66 -5.45
C ARG A 179 2.41 -22.49 -4.26
N ILE A 180 1.99 -21.27 -3.94
CA ILE A 180 1.04 -21.00 -2.85
C ILE A 180 -0.28 -21.72 -3.12
N VAL A 181 -0.78 -21.61 -4.36
CA VAL A 181 -1.99 -22.30 -4.82
C VAL A 181 -1.81 -23.82 -4.88
N ASP A 182 -0.62 -24.30 -5.25
CA ASP A 182 -0.29 -25.73 -5.30
C ASP A 182 -0.21 -26.36 -3.90
N ARG A 183 0.23 -25.60 -2.89
CA ARG A 183 0.20 -25.99 -1.46
C ARG A 183 -1.21 -25.96 -0.85
N GLY A 184 -2.20 -25.43 -1.56
CA GLY A 184 -3.57 -25.26 -1.05
C GLY A 184 -3.71 -24.13 -0.03
N TRP A 185 -2.74 -23.21 0.08
CA TRP A 185 -2.83 -22.09 1.02
C TRP A 185 -3.86 -21.03 0.57
N SER A 186 -4.10 -20.93 -0.73
CA SER A 186 -5.12 -20.03 -1.31
C SER A 186 -5.63 -20.52 -2.66
N SER A 187 -6.66 -19.87 -3.16
CA SER A 187 -7.13 -19.98 -4.55
C SER A 187 -6.70 -18.79 -5.42
N PRO A 188 -6.74 -18.93 -6.75
CA PRO A 188 -6.46 -17.82 -7.67
C PRO A 188 -7.35 -16.59 -7.46
N GLU A 189 -8.61 -16.82 -7.09
CA GLU A 189 -9.63 -15.79 -6.91
C GLU A 189 -9.42 -15.00 -5.62
N GLU A 190 -8.93 -15.67 -4.56
CA GLU A 190 -8.60 -15.04 -3.28
C GLU A 190 -7.34 -14.18 -3.37
N MET A 191 -6.39 -14.56 -4.23
CA MET A 191 -5.11 -13.85 -4.36
C MET A 191 -5.29 -12.52 -5.09
N ARG A 192 -5.66 -11.50 -4.33
CA ARG A 192 -5.77 -10.11 -4.75
C ARG A 192 -4.70 -9.25 -4.06
N GLY A 193 -4.17 -8.28 -4.76
CA GLY A 193 -3.04 -7.48 -4.28
C GLY A 193 -2.82 -6.22 -5.09
N SER A 194 -1.76 -5.48 -4.83
CA SER A 194 -1.37 -4.35 -5.68
C SER A 194 -1.12 -4.79 -7.13
N TRP A 195 -1.04 -3.83 -8.06
CA TRP A 195 -0.65 -4.08 -9.46
C TRP A 195 0.66 -4.87 -9.60
N ALA A 196 1.53 -4.81 -8.59
CA ALA A 196 2.81 -5.51 -8.55
C ALA A 196 2.72 -6.90 -7.89
N GLY A 197 1.53 -7.33 -7.44
CA GLY A 197 1.32 -8.63 -6.79
C GLY A 197 1.60 -8.65 -5.28
N ALA A 198 1.66 -7.49 -4.62
CA ALA A 198 1.80 -7.41 -3.17
C ALA A 198 0.44 -7.59 -2.46
N MET A 199 0.33 -8.51 -1.51
CA MET A 199 -0.97 -9.06 -1.08
C MET A 199 -1.32 -8.79 0.38
N GLY A 200 -2.63 -8.72 0.63
CA GLY A 200 -3.20 -8.79 1.97
C GLY A 200 -2.87 -7.61 2.88
N HIS A 201 -2.99 -7.85 4.19
CA HIS A 201 -2.84 -6.83 5.23
C HIS A 201 -1.46 -6.15 5.24
N THR A 202 -0.41 -6.86 4.84
CA THR A 202 0.97 -6.38 4.98
C THR A 202 1.68 -6.29 3.63
N GLN A 203 0.96 -6.42 2.51
CA GLN A 203 1.50 -6.26 1.16
C GLN A 203 2.70 -7.16 0.88
N TRP A 204 2.61 -8.45 1.22
CA TRP A 204 3.67 -9.39 0.90
C TRP A 204 3.69 -9.76 -0.56
N MET A 205 4.88 -9.84 -1.13
CA MET A 205 5.10 -10.57 -2.36
C MET A 205 4.93 -12.08 -2.13
N PRO A 206 4.58 -12.87 -3.16
CA PRO A 206 4.48 -14.33 -3.04
C PRO A 206 5.70 -15.02 -2.42
N GLU A 207 6.93 -14.58 -2.77
CA GLU A 207 8.16 -15.07 -2.14
C GLU A 207 8.17 -14.92 -0.62
N VAL A 208 7.75 -13.75 -0.14
CA VAL A 208 7.72 -13.44 1.29
C VAL A 208 6.71 -14.33 1.99
N TRP A 209 5.50 -14.49 1.45
CA TRP A 209 4.50 -15.39 2.03
C TRP A 209 5.03 -16.83 2.16
N LEU A 210 5.69 -17.37 1.14
CA LEU A 210 6.26 -18.72 1.20
C LEU A 210 7.37 -18.90 2.25
N ASN A 211 8.15 -17.85 2.50
CA ASN A 211 9.35 -17.92 3.34
C ASN A 211 9.12 -17.53 4.80
N VAL A 212 8.24 -16.55 5.07
CA VAL A 212 7.99 -16.08 6.43
C VAL A 212 6.59 -16.37 6.95
N GLY A 213 5.63 -16.64 6.05
CA GLY A 213 4.26 -16.95 6.42
C GLY A 213 4.18 -18.18 7.32
N PHE A 214 3.42 -18.05 8.40
CA PHE A 214 3.05 -19.17 9.25
C PHE A 214 1.68 -18.93 9.89
N ASP A 215 1.02 -20.03 10.24
CA ASP A 215 -0.30 -20.05 10.87
C ASP A 215 -0.13 -19.65 12.34
N TYR A 216 -0.47 -18.40 12.65
CA TYR A 216 -0.26 -17.79 13.95
C TYR A 216 -1.48 -17.94 14.86
N ASP A 217 -2.69 -17.98 14.30
CA ASP A 217 -3.91 -18.23 15.08
C ASP A 217 -4.26 -19.71 15.24
N GLY A 218 -3.58 -20.61 14.53
CA GLY A 218 -3.67 -22.06 14.65
C GLY A 218 -4.88 -22.65 13.94
N ASP A 219 -5.43 -21.97 12.94
CA ASP A 219 -6.62 -22.42 12.22
C ASP A 219 -6.36 -23.46 11.11
N GLY A 220 -5.08 -23.78 10.88
CA GLY A 220 -4.61 -24.73 9.87
C GLY A 220 -4.30 -24.11 8.51
N ARG A 221 -4.42 -22.78 8.35
CA ARG A 221 -4.19 -22.09 7.08
C ARG A 221 -3.34 -20.83 7.26
N VAL A 222 -2.21 -20.77 6.57
CA VAL A 222 -1.40 -19.54 6.46
C VAL A 222 -2.06 -18.56 5.48
N SER A 223 -2.61 -17.43 5.94
CA SER A 223 -3.23 -16.43 5.05
C SER A 223 -2.86 -14.97 5.39
N PRO A 224 -2.40 -14.16 4.41
CA PRO A 224 -2.24 -12.72 4.61
C PRO A 224 -3.57 -11.95 4.51
N PHE A 225 -4.69 -12.65 4.32
CA PHE A 225 -6.03 -12.11 4.12
C PHE A 225 -6.95 -12.42 5.30
N GLY A 226 -8.09 -11.73 5.37
CA GLY A 226 -9.13 -12.05 6.36
C GLY A 226 -8.81 -11.51 7.76
N LYS A 227 -8.50 -12.41 8.69
CA LYS A 227 -8.05 -12.00 10.04
C LYS A 227 -6.58 -11.56 9.99
N PRO A 228 -6.17 -10.56 10.79
CA PRO A 228 -4.82 -10.02 10.70
C PRO A 228 -3.76 -10.88 11.41
N ASP A 229 -4.14 -11.91 12.16
CA ASP A 229 -3.24 -12.70 13.01
C ASP A 229 -1.99 -13.19 12.27
N ASP A 230 -2.18 -13.94 11.18
CA ASP A 230 -1.09 -14.48 10.37
C ASP A 230 -0.23 -13.41 9.72
N ALA A 231 -0.89 -12.37 9.16
CA ALA A 231 -0.20 -11.29 8.49
C ALA A 231 0.71 -10.51 9.47
N LEU A 232 0.19 -10.19 10.67
CA LEU A 232 0.94 -9.42 11.66
C LEU A 232 1.99 -10.29 12.37
N GLY A 233 1.65 -11.52 12.75
CA GLY A 233 2.57 -12.47 13.38
C GLY A 233 3.76 -12.80 12.49
N SER A 234 3.50 -13.12 11.22
CA SER A 234 4.56 -13.39 10.24
C SER A 234 5.38 -12.14 9.89
N THR A 235 4.78 -10.94 9.95
CA THR A 235 5.53 -9.68 9.78
C THR A 235 6.47 -9.46 10.96
N ALA A 236 6.05 -9.76 12.19
CA ALA A 236 6.94 -9.73 13.34
C ALA A 236 8.09 -10.74 13.20
N LYS A 237 7.79 -11.97 12.76
CA LYS A 237 8.80 -13.00 12.45
C LYS A 237 9.77 -12.55 11.35
N PHE A 238 9.28 -11.87 10.31
CA PHE A 238 10.11 -11.28 9.25
C PHE A 238 11.10 -10.26 9.84
N LEU A 239 10.62 -9.34 10.67
CA LEU A 239 11.47 -8.30 11.28
C LEU A 239 12.56 -8.92 12.15
N VAL A 240 12.23 -9.93 12.96
CA VAL A 240 13.19 -10.66 13.78
C VAL A 240 14.22 -11.39 12.90
N ASN A 241 13.75 -12.22 11.96
CA ASN A 241 14.64 -13.15 11.25
C ASN A 241 15.45 -12.48 10.14
N ARG A 242 14.79 -11.67 9.30
CA ARG A 242 15.41 -11.00 8.15
C ARG A 242 15.91 -9.61 8.52
N GLY A 243 15.12 -8.85 9.28
CA GLY A 243 15.48 -7.51 9.72
C GLY A 243 16.49 -7.46 10.86
N LYS A 244 16.71 -8.58 11.57
CA LYS A 244 17.56 -8.64 12.77
C LYS A 244 17.07 -7.69 13.87
N TYR A 245 15.75 -7.66 14.08
CA TYR A 245 15.13 -6.88 15.14
C TYR A 245 15.60 -7.37 16.52
N HIS A 246 16.01 -6.43 17.37
CA HIS A 246 16.42 -6.62 18.76
C HIS A 246 15.21 -6.45 19.69
N ARG A 247 14.81 -7.53 20.35
CA ARG A 247 13.70 -7.52 21.31
C ARG A 247 13.95 -6.49 22.43
N GLY A 248 12.97 -5.64 22.68
CA GLY A 248 12.97 -4.68 23.79
C GLY A 248 13.86 -3.45 23.58
N GLU A 249 14.59 -3.35 22.47
CA GLU A 249 15.26 -2.11 22.06
C GLU A 249 14.26 -1.20 21.32
N HIS A 250 14.43 0.12 21.43
CA HIS A 250 13.66 1.07 20.62
C HIS A 250 14.32 1.27 19.24
N TRP A 251 13.59 1.77 18.25
CA TRP A 251 14.14 2.03 16.91
C TRP A 251 15.18 3.15 16.91
N GLY A 252 15.03 4.15 17.77
CA GLY A 252 15.92 5.30 17.83
C GLY A 252 15.30 6.48 18.59
N TYR A 253 16.02 7.60 18.64
CA TYR A 253 15.57 8.81 19.31
C TYR A 253 15.98 10.05 18.51
N GLU A 254 15.12 11.07 18.50
CA GLU A 254 15.51 12.42 18.10
C GLU A 254 16.49 12.99 19.13
N VAL A 255 17.53 13.67 18.64
CA VAL A 255 18.64 14.17 19.48
C VAL A 255 19.00 15.61 19.19
N SER A 256 19.61 16.25 20.18
CA SER A 256 20.21 17.59 20.10
C SER A 256 21.70 17.53 20.43
N GLY A 257 22.45 18.59 20.11
CA GLY A 257 23.90 18.67 20.36
C GLY A 257 24.75 17.82 19.41
N ALA A 258 24.15 17.13 18.44
CA ALA A 258 24.86 16.40 17.41
C ALA A 258 25.42 17.35 16.34
N SER A 259 26.74 17.31 16.11
CA SER A 259 27.31 17.91 14.89
C SER A 259 27.24 16.91 13.74
N GLY A 260 26.90 17.36 12.54
CA GLY A 260 26.80 16.50 11.36
C GLY A 260 28.12 15.83 10.94
N SER A 261 29.26 16.19 11.55
CA SER A 261 30.55 15.53 11.32
C SER A 261 30.79 14.30 12.20
N ALA A 262 29.98 14.09 13.24
CA ALA A 262 30.11 12.92 14.09
C ALA A 262 29.65 11.65 13.34
N ARG A 263 30.56 10.69 13.19
CA ARG A 263 30.32 9.43 12.46
C ARG A 263 30.52 8.20 13.34
N GLY A 264 29.98 7.09 12.86
CA GLY A 264 30.17 5.75 13.40
C GLY A 264 28.97 5.23 14.19
N ASN A 265 29.03 3.94 14.49
CA ASN A 265 28.11 3.29 15.41
C ASN A 265 28.70 3.38 16.83
N ARG A 266 27.95 3.93 17.79
CA ARG A 266 28.41 4.09 19.18
C ARG A 266 27.28 3.77 20.14
N THR A 267 27.62 3.42 21.37
CA THR A 267 26.62 3.28 22.43
C THR A 267 25.96 4.64 22.73
N TYR A 268 24.73 4.64 23.21
CA TYR A 268 24.07 5.87 23.66
C TYR A 268 24.87 6.62 24.75
N ALA A 269 25.55 5.90 25.64
CA ALA A 269 26.46 6.48 26.63
C ALA A 269 27.65 7.21 26.00
N ALA A 270 28.25 6.63 24.96
CA ALA A 270 29.35 7.27 24.23
C ALA A 270 28.87 8.50 23.44
N TRP A 271 27.66 8.47 22.90
CA TRP A 271 27.02 9.64 22.29
C TRP A 271 26.77 10.75 23.31
N SER A 272 26.22 10.39 24.48
CA SER A 272 26.01 11.33 25.58
C SER A 272 27.29 11.98 26.07
N SER A 273 28.36 11.19 26.22
CA SER A 273 29.70 11.69 26.57
C SER A 273 30.30 12.62 25.50
N ALA A 274 29.85 12.49 24.26
CA ALA A 274 30.22 13.37 23.14
C ALA A 274 29.31 14.61 23.00
N GLY A 275 28.42 14.86 23.96
CA GLY A 275 27.54 16.03 23.98
C GLY A 275 26.19 15.85 23.27
N VAL A 276 25.84 14.63 22.85
CA VAL A 276 24.55 14.34 22.21
C VAL A 276 23.52 13.92 23.26
N SER A 277 22.41 14.63 23.37
CA SER A 277 21.30 14.31 24.27
C SER A 277 20.03 14.01 23.49
N ARG A 278 19.06 13.30 24.10
CA ARG A 278 17.72 13.22 23.50
C ARG A 278 17.11 14.62 23.41
N ALA A 279 16.39 14.88 22.32
CA ALA A 279 15.76 16.18 22.08
C ALA A 279 14.65 16.49 23.09
N ASP A 280 14.03 15.46 23.68
CA ASP A 280 13.02 15.58 24.74
C ASP A 280 13.60 15.77 26.15
N GLY A 281 14.94 15.84 26.27
CA GLY A 281 15.63 16.00 27.54
C GLY A 281 15.66 14.75 28.43
N GLN A 282 15.09 13.62 27.99
CA GLN A 282 15.10 12.38 28.76
C GLN A 282 16.45 11.66 28.66
N PRO A 283 16.80 10.79 29.63
CA PRO A 283 17.94 9.89 29.48
C PRO A 283 17.66 8.81 28.42
N PHE A 284 18.73 8.24 27.85
CA PHE A 284 18.63 7.04 27.02
C PHE A 284 18.35 5.81 27.92
N PRO A 285 17.23 5.07 27.72
CA PRO A 285 16.86 3.96 28.61
C PRO A 285 17.85 2.79 28.60
N GLN A 286 18.60 2.61 27.51
CA GLN A 286 19.55 1.52 27.31
C GLN A 286 20.92 2.09 26.93
N PRO A 287 21.69 2.65 27.87
CA PRO A 287 22.91 3.41 27.57
C PRO A 287 23.98 2.62 26.81
N ASN A 288 23.96 1.28 26.89
CA ASN A 288 24.90 0.39 26.20
C ASN A 288 24.42 -0.08 24.82
N ALA A 289 23.15 0.17 24.45
CA ALA A 289 22.66 -0.11 23.10
C ALA A 289 23.35 0.83 22.10
N SER A 290 23.61 0.31 20.91
CA SER A 290 24.35 1.03 19.87
C SER A 290 23.41 1.70 18.89
N ALA A 291 23.78 2.91 18.48
CA ALA A 291 23.05 3.69 17.50
C ALA A 291 23.99 4.50 16.59
N GLN A 292 23.48 4.83 15.41
CA GLN A 292 24.17 5.65 14.43
C GLN A 292 23.46 6.99 14.26
N LEU A 293 24.24 8.08 14.21
CA LEU A 293 23.72 9.40 13.91
C LEU A 293 23.28 9.49 12.45
N TRP A 294 22.08 10.02 12.25
CA TRP A 294 21.54 10.38 10.95
C TRP A 294 20.89 11.77 11.01
N VAL A 295 21.28 12.64 10.09
CA VAL A 295 20.69 13.96 9.87
C VAL A 295 20.12 13.94 8.46
N PRO A 296 18.79 13.83 8.29
CA PRO A 296 18.19 13.61 6.97
C PRO A 296 18.40 14.80 6.01
N VAL A 297 18.37 16.02 6.56
CA VAL A 297 18.58 17.28 5.83
C VAL A 297 19.35 18.27 6.71
N PRO A 298 20.16 19.16 6.14
CA PRO A 298 20.80 20.26 6.88
C PRO A 298 19.77 21.05 7.68
N ASP A 299 20.13 21.50 8.89
CA ASP A 299 19.29 22.27 9.82
C ASP A 299 17.96 21.60 10.25
N GLY A 300 17.75 20.34 9.89
CA GLY A 300 16.60 19.53 10.31
C GLY A 300 16.87 18.67 11.55
N PRO A 301 15.88 17.88 11.97
CA PRO A 301 16.00 16.99 13.12
C PRO A 301 17.13 15.97 12.92
N ALA A 302 17.85 15.69 14.00
CA ALA A 302 18.88 14.66 14.04
C ALA A 302 18.38 13.44 14.83
N PHE A 303 18.80 12.24 14.42
CA PHE A 303 18.36 10.99 15.04
C PHE A 303 19.54 10.09 15.37
N LEU A 304 19.50 9.43 16.52
CA LEU A 304 20.31 8.25 16.80
C LEU A 304 19.49 6.99 16.51
N LEU A 305 19.82 6.31 15.42
CA LEU A 305 19.10 5.15 14.89
C LEU A 305 19.75 3.84 15.34
N GLY A 306 18.98 2.99 16.01
CA GLY A 306 19.40 1.66 16.46
C GLY A 306 19.08 0.54 15.47
N PRO A 307 19.40 -0.72 15.82
CA PRO A 307 19.14 -1.91 14.99
C PRO A 307 17.69 -2.03 14.54
N ASN A 308 16.73 -1.66 15.38
CA ASN A 308 15.30 -1.81 15.09
C ASN A 308 14.79 -0.87 13.99
N PHE A 309 15.39 0.31 13.83
CA PHE A 309 15.12 1.15 12.65
C PHE A 309 15.55 0.45 11.36
N TYR A 310 16.73 -0.18 11.37
CA TYR A 310 17.24 -0.90 10.20
C TYR A 310 16.49 -2.22 9.94
N ALA A 311 15.95 -2.84 10.98
CA ALA A 311 15.03 -3.97 10.84
C ALA A 311 13.75 -3.54 10.10
N VAL A 312 13.17 -2.39 10.43
CA VAL A 312 12.03 -1.82 9.67
C VAL A 312 12.43 -1.50 8.23
N ARG A 313 13.61 -0.91 8.01
CA ARG A 313 14.15 -0.65 6.66
C ARG A 313 14.37 -1.94 5.83
N SER A 314 14.47 -3.11 6.46
CA SER A 314 14.55 -4.38 5.71
C SER A 314 13.24 -4.72 4.99
N TYR A 315 12.12 -4.14 5.43
CA TYR A 315 10.80 -4.27 4.80
C TYR A 315 10.73 -3.46 3.49
N ASN A 316 11.24 -2.22 3.53
CA ASN A 316 11.39 -1.35 2.37
C ASN A 316 12.70 -0.55 2.50
N PRO A 317 13.64 -0.63 1.54
CA PRO A 317 15.01 -0.14 1.67
C PRO A 317 15.16 1.40 1.67
N SER A 318 14.09 2.15 1.96
CA SER A 318 14.06 3.60 2.09
C SER A 318 14.20 4.06 3.55
N MET A 319 15.12 5.01 3.80
CA MET A 319 15.26 5.66 5.11
C MET A 319 14.01 6.47 5.47
N ASN A 320 13.42 7.18 4.49
CA ASN A 320 12.21 7.98 4.70
C ASN A 320 11.02 7.10 5.06
N TYR A 321 10.90 5.95 4.41
CA TYR A 321 9.88 4.95 4.76
C TYR A 321 10.08 4.46 6.19
N ALA A 322 11.29 4.03 6.55
CA ALA A 322 11.56 3.52 7.89
C ALA A 322 11.29 4.59 8.97
N LEU A 323 11.67 5.84 8.73
CA LEU A 323 11.36 6.97 9.62
C LEU A 323 9.85 7.21 9.73
N ALA A 324 9.12 7.16 8.61
CA ALA A 324 7.66 7.31 8.61
C ALA A 324 6.96 6.22 9.43
N ILE A 325 7.38 4.96 9.28
CA ILE A 325 6.83 3.82 10.02
C ILE A 325 7.13 3.96 11.52
N CYS A 326 8.39 4.18 11.87
CA CYS A 326 8.79 4.29 13.27
C CYS A 326 8.08 5.47 13.94
N HIS A 327 8.09 6.64 13.31
CA HIS A 327 7.41 7.82 13.82
C HIS A 327 5.89 7.62 13.92
N LEU A 328 5.23 7.06 12.89
CA LEU A 328 3.80 6.76 12.96
C LEU A 328 3.47 5.83 14.13
N GLY A 329 4.31 4.82 14.37
CA GLY A 329 4.17 3.90 15.49
C GLY A 329 4.14 4.63 16.83
N ASP A 330 5.13 5.49 17.06
CA ASP A 330 5.23 6.31 18.28
C ASP A 330 4.00 7.24 18.41
N ARG A 331 3.59 7.87 17.32
CA ARG A 331 2.43 8.79 17.28
C ARG A 331 1.11 8.07 17.58
N ILE A 332 0.94 6.83 17.11
CA ILE A 332 -0.22 5.99 17.45
C ILE A 332 -0.22 5.69 18.95
N LEU A 333 0.94 5.42 19.54
CA LEU A 333 1.10 5.13 20.97
C LEU A 333 1.09 6.39 21.86
N GLY A 334 0.98 7.59 21.27
CA GLY A 334 0.77 8.84 22.00
C GLY A 334 2.01 9.71 22.16
N ALA A 335 3.13 9.37 21.54
CA ALA A 335 4.28 10.27 21.47
C ALA A 335 3.93 11.56 20.70
N PRO A 336 4.61 12.69 20.99
CA PRO A 336 4.45 13.93 20.24
C PRO A 336 5.09 13.83 18.82
N PRO A 337 4.81 14.81 17.93
CA PRO A 337 5.61 15.03 16.72
C PRO A 337 7.10 15.24 17.03
N PHE A 338 7.95 15.22 15.99
CA PHE A 338 9.35 15.64 16.14
C PHE A 338 9.45 17.06 16.73
N ILE A 339 10.43 17.25 17.61
CA ILE A 339 10.65 18.48 18.35
C ILE A 339 11.24 19.54 17.44
N GLN A 340 12.29 19.19 16.69
CA GLN A 340 12.86 20.04 15.67
C GLN A 340 12.10 19.87 14.36
N PRO A 341 11.46 20.93 13.83
CA PRO A 341 10.81 20.87 12.54
C PRO A 341 11.85 20.70 11.42
N PHE A 342 11.45 20.05 10.34
CA PHE A 342 12.24 20.09 9.11
C PHE A 342 12.27 21.53 8.56
N PRO A 343 13.39 21.98 7.97
CA PRO A 343 13.48 23.34 7.41
C PRO A 343 12.45 23.57 6.32
N GLY A 344 11.78 24.71 6.36
CA GLY A 344 10.75 25.08 5.39
C GLY A 344 9.48 24.21 5.42
N SER A 345 9.37 23.30 6.39
CA SER A 345 8.19 22.44 6.52
C SER A 345 6.96 23.19 7.03
N GLU A 346 5.81 22.60 6.74
CA GLU A 346 4.52 22.98 7.31
C GLU A 346 4.09 21.90 8.30
N ARG A 347 3.26 22.26 9.30
CA ARG A 347 2.59 21.24 10.10
C ARG A 347 1.71 20.38 9.19
N ALA A 348 1.54 19.10 9.56
CA ALA A 348 0.56 18.25 8.91
C ALA A 348 -0.86 18.87 9.04
N LEU A 349 -1.67 18.68 8.00
CA LEU A 349 -3.10 19.00 8.07
C LEU A 349 -3.80 18.03 9.03
N THR A 350 -4.77 18.55 9.76
CA THR A 350 -5.68 17.72 10.55
C THR A 350 -6.60 16.90 9.64
N LEU A 351 -7.24 15.85 10.17
CA LEU A 351 -8.22 15.07 9.41
C LEU A 351 -9.30 15.98 8.78
N ALA A 352 -9.87 16.90 9.56
CA ALA A 352 -10.91 17.81 9.08
C ALA A 352 -10.40 18.74 7.97
N GLU A 353 -9.15 19.21 8.06
CA GLU A 353 -8.54 20.05 7.03
C GLU A 353 -8.27 19.29 5.73
N VAL A 354 -7.87 18.02 5.80
CA VAL A 354 -7.72 17.17 4.61
C VAL A 354 -9.08 16.93 3.94
N GLN A 355 -10.12 16.63 4.72
CA GLN A 355 -11.47 16.45 4.20
C GLN A 355 -12.02 17.73 3.57
N GLU A 356 -11.78 18.89 4.20
CA GLU A 356 -12.12 20.19 3.63
C GLU A 356 -11.39 20.43 2.31
N MET A 357 -10.08 20.15 2.26
CA MET A 357 -9.28 20.27 1.05
C MET A 357 -9.84 19.40 -0.08
N GLN A 358 -10.13 18.13 0.20
CA GLN A 358 -10.70 17.20 -0.78
C GLN A 358 -12.04 17.70 -1.32
N LEU A 359 -12.93 18.15 -0.43
CA LEU A 359 -14.24 18.70 -0.81
C LEU A 359 -14.10 19.93 -1.72
N ARG A 360 -13.18 20.84 -1.37
CA ARG A 360 -12.95 22.07 -2.15
C ARG A 360 -12.33 21.78 -3.51
N LEU A 361 -11.39 20.84 -3.59
CA LEU A 361 -10.80 20.39 -4.86
C LEU A 361 -11.87 19.81 -5.78
N THR A 362 -12.69 18.90 -5.27
CA THR A 362 -13.79 18.30 -6.05
C THR A 362 -14.78 19.37 -6.53
N LYS A 363 -15.14 20.33 -5.67
CA LYS A 363 -16.01 21.47 -6.04
C LYS A 363 -15.37 22.37 -7.11
N ALA A 364 -14.04 22.50 -7.12
CA ALA A 364 -13.28 23.25 -8.11
C ALA A 364 -13.02 22.47 -9.43
N GLY A 365 -13.55 21.25 -9.54
CA GLY A 365 -13.44 20.40 -10.74
C GLY A 365 -12.23 19.47 -10.74
N PHE A 366 -11.59 19.26 -9.59
CA PHE A 366 -10.44 18.35 -9.43
C PHE A 366 -10.85 17.13 -8.60
N ASP A 367 -11.06 16.00 -9.27
CA ASP A 367 -11.57 14.80 -8.60
C ASP A 367 -10.50 14.15 -7.71
N THR A 368 -10.83 14.05 -6.41
CA THR A 368 -9.97 13.49 -5.37
C THR A 368 -10.28 12.02 -5.05
N GLY A 369 -11.31 11.45 -5.68
CA GLY A 369 -11.80 10.09 -5.41
C GLY A 369 -12.65 9.97 -4.14
N GLY A 370 -12.90 11.08 -3.42
CA GLY A 370 -13.71 11.11 -2.20
C GLY A 370 -13.25 12.15 -1.18
N THR A 371 -13.91 12.19 -0.02
CA THR A 371 -13.62 13.13 1.09
C THR A 371 -13.35 12.38 2.40
N ASP A 372 -12.65 11.25 2.29
CA ASP A 372 -12.39 10.32 3.40
C ASP A 372 -11.24 10.75 4.32
N GLY A 373 -10.53 11.82 3.98
CA GLY A 373 -9.36 12.31 4.73
C GLY A 373 -8.07 11.54 4.47
N ARG A 374 -8.07 10.61 3.50
CA ARG A 374 -6.88 9.85 3.08
C ARG A 374 -6.24 10.50 1.85
N VAL A 375 -4.95 10.74 1.92
CA VAL A 375 -4.19 11.30 0.79
C VAL A 375 -3.58 10.16 -0.02
N GLY A 376 -4.34 9.67 -1.00
CA GLY A 376 -3.91 8.69 -2.01
C GLY A 376 -3.50 9.33 -3.34
N ASN A 377 -3.22 8.51 -4.35
CA ASN A 377 -2.74 8.96 -5.67
C ASN A 377 -3.72 9.95 -6.35
N ASP A 378 -5.03 9.69 -6.27
CA ASP A 378 -6.04 10.55 -6.89
C ASP A 378 -6.08 11.93 -6.23
N THR A 379 -6.05 11.98 -4.90
CA THR A 379 -5.96 13.24 -4.16
C THR A 379 -4.67 14.00 -4.51
N MET A 380 -3.51 13.33 -4.56
CA MET A 380 -2.24 13.95 -4.95
C MET A 380 -2.28 14.50 -6.39
N LYS A 381 -2.88 13.75 -7.32
CA LYS A 381 -3.08 14.18 -8.70
C LYS A 381 -3.98 15.42 -8.77
N ALA A 382 -5.11 15.41 -8.07
CA ALA A 382 -6.04 16.53 -8.01
C ALA A 382 -5.38 17.80 -7.45
N ILE A 383 -4.57 17.66 -6.40
CA ILE A 383 -3.79 18.76 -5.83
C ILE A 383 -2.81 19.30 -6.86
N ARG A 384 -2.08 18.42 -7.55
CA ARG A 384 -1.10 18.83 -8.57
C ARG A 384 -1.76 19.58 -9.71
N ASP A 385 -2.85 19.04 -10.25
CA ASP A 385 -3.60 19.68 -11.33
C ASP A 385 -4.14 21.06 -10.87
N TYR A 386 -4.59 21.17 -9.61
CA TYR A 386 -5.00 22.43 -9.01
C TYR A 386 -3.84 23.43 -8.87
N GLN A 387 -2.68 22.99 -8.37
CA GLN A 387 -1.48 23.81 -8.25
C GLN A 387 -1.08 24.38 -9.62
N VAL A 388 -1.06 23.55 -10.67
CA VAL A 388 -0.79 23.98 -12.05
C VAL A 388 -1.80 25.03 -12.50
N LYS A 389 -3.11 24.77 -12.33
CA LYS A 389 -4.16 25.73 -12.74
C LYS A 389 -4.03 27.08 -12.04
N MET A 390 -3.59 27.08 -10.78
CA MET A 390 -3.50 28.28 -9.95
C MET A 390 -2.12 28.94 -9.96
N GLY A 391 -1.16 28.40 -10.71
CA GLY A 391 0.23 28.90 -10.74
C GLY A 391 0.94 28.78 -9.39
N LEU A 392 0.59 27.77 -8.57
CA LEU A 392 1.25 27.48 -7.31
C LEU A 392 2.47 26.62 -7.56
N GLU A 393 3.65 27.11 -7.20
CA GLU A 393 4.91 26.38 -7.32
C GLU A 393 5.48 25.97 -5.95
N PRO A 394 6.08 24.76 -5.84
CA PRO A 394 6.11 23.72 -6.86
C PRO A 394 4.74 23.04 -7.05
N ALA A 395 4.38 22.70 -8.28
CA ALA A 395 3.23 21.82 -8.58
C ALA A 395 3.56 20.34 -8.32
N ASP A 396 3.84 20.02 -7.05
CA ASP A 396 4.35 18.75 -6.55
C ASP A 396 3.26 17.76 -6.08
N GLY A 397 2.00 18.19 -6.03
CA GLY A 397 0.88 17.40 -5.53
C GLY A 397 0.74 17.39 -4.00
N TYR A 398 1.59 18.10 -3.25
CA TYR A 398 1.50 18.14 -1.79
C TYR A 398 0.43 19.13 -1.31
N GLY A 399 -0.62 18.59 -0.69
CA GLY A 399 -1.77 19.34 -0.18
C GLY A 399 -1.53 19.95 1.19
N GLY A 400 -0.58 20.88 1.29
CA GLY A 400 -0.24 21.57 2.54
C GLY A 400 -1.20 22.70 2.93
N LEU A 401 -0.85 23.43 3.99
CA LEU A 401 -1.56 24.62 4.46
C LEU A 401 -1.66 25.69 3.37
N LYS A 402 -0.62 25.85 2.54
CA LYS A 402 -0.63 26.82 1.43
C LYS A 402 -1.71 26.50 0.39
N VAL A 403 -1.83 25.23 -0.02
CA VAL A 403 -2.85 24.79 -0.98
C VAL A 403 -4.24 24.97 -0.38
N LEU A 404 -4.44 24.54 0.88
CA LEU A 404 -5.72 24.71 1.57
C LEU A 404 -6.11 26.19 1.74
N ALA A 405 -5.15 27.07 2.08
CA ALA A 405 -5.38 28.50 2.18
C ALA A 405 -5.83 29.09 0.83
N ARG A 406 -5.19 28.70 -0.27
CA ARG A 406 -5.60 29.15 -1.62
C ARG A 406 -7.00 28.64 -1.99
N LEU A 407 -7.33 27.39 -1.65
CA LEU A 407 -8.68 26.83 -1.87
C LEU A 407 -9.77 27.54 -1.05
N ARG A 408 -9.42 28.08 0.12
CA ARG A 408 -10.35 28.85 0.97
C ARG A 408 -10.66 30.24 0.42
N GLN A 409 -9.76 30.83 -0.35
CA GLN A 409 -9.95 32.15 -0.96
C GLN A 409 -10.87 32.14 -2.19
N GLY A 410 -11.21 30.96 -2.72
CA GLY A 410 -12.00 30.82 -3.96
C GLY A 410 -11.12 30.74 -5.21
N SER A 411 -11.69 30.19 -6.30
CA SER A 411 -11.01 30.10 -7.60
C SER A 411 -10.90 31.47 -8.24
#